data_AF-A0A4P9WC09-F1
#
_entry.id   AF-A0A4P9WC09-F1
#
_cell.length_a   1.000
_cell.length_b   1.000
_cell.length_c   1.000
_cell.angle_alpha   90.00
_cell.angle_beta   90.00
_cell.angle_gamma   90.00
#
_symmetry.space_group_name_H-M   'P 1'
#
loop_
_entity.id
_entity.type
_entity.pdbx_description
1 polymer ?
#
loop_
_entity_poly.entity_id
_entity_poly.type
_entity_poly.pdbx_seq_one_letter_code
_entity_poly.pdbx_strand_id
1 'polypeptide(L)'
;EDEIQPSVANSLIQQKMALEAEKTKDALNRRLGNRPTKVDLKLRNILRVDSSDSMEQSGLSLEKSINFERTKESVKSILKKRPEKNTLEELNIIKGTLVGRDGDGSRGGGGGGGGGGIRNLTVGRGRRLASSSESDGRSFFSHFLTSEYNRKPDTNATFRKLTPQMKVQIREELNTYKKHEMPVHEQSLRNTCFH
;
A
#
# COMPACT_ATOMS: atom_id res chain seq x y z
N GLU A 1 -30.49 -42.70 53.30
CA GLU A 1 -30.33 -42.80 51.84
C GLU A 1 -31.50 -42.04 51.24
N ASP A 2 -31.26 -40.80 50.82
CA ASP A 2 -32.35 -39.93 50.35
C ASP A 2 -32.61 -40.22 48.87
N GLU A 3 -33.71 -40.92 48.59
CA GLU A 3 -34.22 -41.13 47.24
C GLU A 3 -34.55 -39.78 46.59
N ILE A 4 -33.69 -39.35 45.66
CA ILE A 4 -33.96 -38.19 44.81
C ILE A 4 -35.15 -38.55 43.92
N GLN A 5 -36.33 -38.03 44.29
CA GLN A 5 -37.59 -38.24 43.60
C GLN A 5 -37.47 -37.90 42.09
N PRO A 6 -37.91 -38.79 41.17
CA PRO A 6 -37.70 -38.66 39.72
C PRO A 6 -38.32 -37.39 39.10
N SER A 7 -39.29 -36.76 39.77
CA SER A 7 -39.89 -35.49 39.36
C SER A 7 -38.91 -34.31 39.44
N VAL A 8 -38.01 -34.31 40.45
CA VAL A 8 -37.00 -33.27 40.65
C VAL A 8 -35.95 -33.35 39.54
N ALA A 9 -35.57 -34.56 39.13
CA ALA A 9 -34.67 -34.78 38.00
C ALA A 9 -35.25 -34.26 36.66
N ASN A 10 -36.54 -34.48 36.42
CA ASN A 10 -37.22 -33.98 35.21
C ASN A 10 -37.31 -32.44 35.19
N SER A 11 -37.57 -31.81 36.34
CA SER A 11 -37.59 -30.35 36.48
C SER A 11 -36.20 -29.74 36.21
N LEU A 12 -35.13 -30.35 36.72
CA LEU A 12 -33.75 -29.94 36.46
C LEU A 12 -33.36 -30.07 34.99
N ILE A 13 -33.81 -31.13 34.31
CA ILE A 13 -33.59 -31.31 32.87
C ILE A 13 -34.31 -30.20 32.08
N GLN A 14 -35.55 -29.86 32.44
CA GLN A 14 -36.29 -28.77 31.81
C GLN A 14 -35.61 -27.40 32.04
N GLN A 15 -35.13 -27.13 33.26
CA GLN A 15 -34.38 -25.91 33.58
C GLN A 15 -33.07 -25.83 32.81
N LYS A 16 -32.33 -26.94 32.70
CA LYS A 16 -31.11 -27.02 31.89
C LYS A 16 -31.40 -26.72 30.42
N MET A 17 -32.43 -27.33 29.84
CA MET A 17 -32.84 -27.08 28.45
C MET A 17 -33.27 -25.63 28.24
N ALA A 18 -34.03 -25.04 29.18
CA ALA A 18 -34.45 -23.65 29.10
C ALA A 18 -33.25 -22.68 29.14
N LEU A 19 -32.29 -22.94 30.03
CA LEU A 19 -31.07 -22.13 30.17
C LEU A 19 -30.16 -22.26 28.93
N GLU A 20 -30.08 -23.44 28.32
CA GLU A 20 -29.37 -23.64 27.05
C GLU A 20 -30.06 -22.92 25.88
N ALA A 21 -31.40 -22.96 25.82
CA ALA A 21 -32.19 -22.20 24.85
C ALA A 21 -31.99 -20.68 25.02
N GLU A 22 -31.89 -20.20 26.25
CA GLU A 22 -31.62 -18.78 26.51
C GLU A 22 -30.19 -18.39 26.10
N LYS A 23 -29.18 -19.20 26.43
CA LYS A 23 -27.79 -18.96 26.01
C LYS A 23 -27.64 -18.92 24.49
N THR A 24 -28.32 -19.82 23.79
CA THR A 24 -28.31 -19.84 22.32
C THR A 24 -29.02 -18.62 21.73
N LYS A 25 -30.14 -18.19 22.33
CA LYS A 25 -30.85 -16.96 21.96
C LYS A 25 -30.00 -15.71 22.17
N ASP A 26 -29.33 -15.58 23.32
CA ASP A 26 -28.44 -14.46 23.61
C ASP A 26 -27.24 -14.41 22.65
N ALA A 27 -26.60 -15.56 22.40
CA ALA A 27 -25.53 -15.66 21.43
C ALA A 27 -25.96 -15.27 20.01
N LEU A 28 -27.18 -15.64 19.60
CA LEU A 28 -27.75 -15.24 18.32
C LEU A 28 -27.99 -13.74 18.26
N ASN A 29 -28.58 -13.15 19.30
CA ASN A 29 -28.84 -11.70 19.37
C ASN A 29 -27.56 -10.89 19.26
N ARG A 30 -26.48 -11.32 19.94
CA ARG A 30 -25.15 -10.68 19.81
C ARG A 30 -24.63 -10.75 18.37
N ARG A 31 -24.80 -11.88 17.68
CA ARG A 31 -24.39 -12.05 16.27
C ARG A 31 -25.22 -11.20 15.32
N LEU A 32 -26.52 -11.05 15.59
CA LEU A 32 -27.43 -10.22 14.79
C LEU A 32 -27.14 -8.73 14.97
N GLY A 33 -26.77 -8.28 16.17
CA GLY A 33 -26.39 -6.89 16.43
C GLY A 33 -25.13 -6.45 15.67
N ASN A 34 -24.17 -7.36 15.50
CA ASN A 34 -22.92 -7.10 14.77
C ASN A 34 -22.96 -7.57 13.32
N ARG A 35 -24.16 -7.71 12.73
CA ARG A 35 -24.32 -8.25 11.38
C ARG A 35 -23.81 -7.24 10.34
N PRO A 36 -22.81 -7.61 9.51
CA PRO A 36 -22.32 -6.72 8.44
C PRO A 36 -23.38 -6.42 7.39
N THR A 37 -23.28 -5.25 6.76
CA THR A 37 -24.21 -4.86 5.68
C THR A 37 -23.94 -5.63 4.39
N LYS A 38 -24.94 -5.70 3.49
CA LYS A 38 -24.76 -6.29 2.15
C LYS A 38 -23.62 -5.60 1.38
N VAL A 39 -23.47 -4.29 1.58
CA VAL A 39 -22.40 -3.48 0.97
C VAL A 39 -21.04 -3.88 1.53
N ASP A 40 -20.91 -4.04 2.85
CA ASP A 40 -19.65 -4.47 3.49
C ASP A 40 -19.19 -5.84 2.99
N LEU A 41 -20.13 -6.78 2.85
CA LEU A 41 -19.82 -8.12 2.34
C LEU A 41 -19.35 -8.08 0.89
N LYS A 42 -19.89 -7.19 0.05
CA LYS A 42 -19.41 -6.96 -1.32
C LYS A 42 -18.03 -6.32 -1.35
N LEU A 43 -17.79 -5.32 -0.50
CA LEU A 43 -16.49 -4.65 -0.36
C LEU A 43 -15.39 -5.62 0.06
N ARG A 44 -15.72 -6.57 0.94
CA ARG A 44 -14.82 -7.66 1.35
C ARG A 44 -14.73 -8.81 0.33
N ASN A 45 -15.36 -8.68 -0.84
CA ASN A 45 -15.44 -9.71 -1.88
C ASN A 45 -16.01 -11.06 -1.40
N ILE A 46 -16.85 -11.05 -0.35
CA ILE A 46 -17.56 -12.24 0.13
C ILE A 46 -18.81 -12.47 -0.73
N LEU A 47 -19.50 -11.38 -1.09
CA LEU A 47 -20.64 -11.41 -2.00
C LEU A 47 -20.22 -10.89 -3.38
N ARG A 48 -20.72 -11.54 -4.45
CA ARG A 48 -20.52 -11.05 -5.81
C ARG A 48 -21.23 -9.71 -6.01
N VAL A 49 -20.63 -8.87 -6.85
CA VAL A 49 -21.23 -7.59 -7.26
C VAL A 49 -21.95 -7.86 -8.56
N ASP A 50 -23.26 -8.03 -8.49
CA ASP A 50 -24.08 -8.28 -9.66
C ASP A 50 -24.48 -6.93 -10.30
N SER A 51 -24.55 -6.90 -11.63
CA SER A 51 -24.86 -5.68 -12.40
C SER A 51 -26.27 -5.13 -12.14
N SER A 52 -27.12 -5.83 -11.40
CA SER A 52 -28.46 -5.39 -10.98
C SER A 52 -28.45 -4.58 -9.67
N ASP A 53 -27.33 -4.49 -8.96
CA ASP A 53 -27.21 -3.68 -7.74
C ASP A 53 -26.86 -2.20 -8.05
N SER A 54 -27.54 -1.63 -9.06
CA SER A 54 -27.47 -0.22 -9.43
C SER A 54 -28.14 0.67 -8.38
N MET A 55 -27.44 0.87 -7.27
CA MET A 55 -27.23 2.16 -6.60
C MET A 55 -28.44 3.12 -6.41
N GLU A 56 -29.07 3.07 -5.23
CA GLU A 56 -29.79 4.23 -4.66
C GLU A 56 -29.35 4.62 -3.23
N GLN A 57 -28.50 3.83 -2.56
CA GLN A 57 -28.08 4.15 -1.19
C GLN A 57 -26.57 4.07 -1.05
N SER A 58 -25.97 5.20 -0.67
CA SER A 58 -24.53 5.44 -0.47
C SER A 58 -23.73 5.59 -1.77
N GLY A 59 -23.19 6.78 -2.01
CA GLY A 59 -22.41 7.19 -3.19
C GLY A 59 -21.06 6.47 -3.40
N LEU A 60 -20.94 5.22 -2.98
CA LEU A 60 -19.77 4.37 -3.17
C LEU A 60 -20.03 3.43 -4.36
N SER A 61 -19.73 3.94 -5.56
CA SER A 61 -19.94 3.22 -6.82
C SER A 61 -19.02 1.99 -6.90
N LEU A 62 -19.61 0.80 -6.87
CA LEU A 62 -18.90 -0.49 -6.92
C LEU A 62 -18.90 -1.04 -8.36
N GLU A 63 -18.35 -0.24 -9.28
CA GLU A 63 -18.21 -0.47 -10.73
C GLU A 63 -17.11 -1.51 -11.04
N LYS A 64 -17.32 -2.80 -10.74
CA LYS A 64 -16.35 -3.88 -11.07
C LYS A 64 -16.67 -4.63 -12.37
N SER A 65 -17.93 -4.83 -12.73
CA SER A 65 -18.31 -5.71 -13.85
C SER A 65 -18.07 -5.07 -15.22
N ILE A 66 -18.42 -3.78 -15.38
CA ILE A 66 -18.16 -3.01 -16.61
C ILE A 66 -16.64 -2.75 -16.82
N ASN A 67 -15.88 -2.85 -15.73
CA ASN A 67 -14.46 -2.56 -15.72
C ASN A 67 -13.62 -3.75 -16.18
N PHE A 68 -14.08 -5.00 -16.07
CA PHE A 68 -13.23 -6.17 -16.36
C PHE A 68 -12.89 -6.29 -17.85
N GLU A 69 -13.88 -6.26 -18.75
CA GLU A 69 -13.60 -6.43 -20.19
C GLU A 69 -12.82 -5.23 -20.75
N ARG A 70 -13.19 -4.01 -20.34
CA ARG A 70 -12.45 -2.78 -20.68
C ARG A 70 -11.01 -2.81 -20.15
N THR A 71 -10.81 -3.24 -18.90
CA THR A 71 -9.47 -3.37 -18.30
C THR A 71 -8.67 -4.46 -19.00
N LYS A 72 -9.29 -5.58 -19.36
CA LYS A 72 -8.65 -6.68 -20.10
C LYS A 72 -8.16 -6.23 -21.47
N GLU A 73 -8.97 -5.49 -22.22
CA GLU A 73 -8.57 -4.92 -23.51
C GLU A 73 -7.44 -3.89 -23.35
N SER A 74 -7.55 -3.01 -22.35
CA SER A 74 -6.51 -2.04 -22.00
C SER A 74 -5.18 -2.73 -21.68
N VAL A 75 -5.19 -3.71 -20.77
CA VAL A 75 -4.00 -4.49 -20.39
C VAL A 75 -3.45 -5.25 -21.59
N LYS A 76 -4.29 -5.86 -22.43
CA LYS A 76 -3.86 -6.53 -23.66
C LYS A 76 -3.14 -5.56 -24.61
N SER A 77 -3.61 -4.32 -24.73
CA SER A 77 -2.95 -3.30 -25.56
C SER A 77 -1.58 -2.87 -25.00
N ILE A 78 -1.46 -2.78 -23.66
CA ILE A 78 -0.21 -2.44 -22.97
C ILE A 78 0.81 -3.58 -23.11
N LEU A 79 0.37 -4.82 -22.88
CA LEU A 79 1.23 -6.00 -22.97
C LEU A 79 1.75 -6.22 -24.40
N LYS A 80 0.95 -5.90 -25.43
CA LYS A 80 1.41 -5.93 -26.83
C LYS A 80 2.55 -4.94 -27.11
N LYS A 81 2.60 -3.82 -26.39
CA LYS A 81 3.63 -2.79 -26.52
C LYS A 81 4.76 -2.93 -25.48
N ARG A 82 4.81 -4.06 -24.78
CA ARG A 82 5.80 -4.28 -23.73
C ARG A 82 7.20 -4.36 -24.36
N PRO A 83 8.15 -3.48 -23.97
CA PRO A 83 9.52 -3.53 -24.48
C PRO A 83 10.28 -4.73 -23.90
N GLU A 84 11.27 -5.20 -24.66
CA GLU A 84 12.15 -6.29 -24.26
C GLU A 84 13.08 -5.87 -23.11
N LYS A 85 13.54 -6.86 -22.34
CA LYS A 85 14.41 -6.65 -21.17
C LYS A 85 15.66 -5.84 -21.54
N ASN A 86 16.32 -6.18 -22.64
CA ASN A 86 17.54 -5.53 -23.09
C ASN A 86 17.33 -4.03 -23.36
N THR A 87 16.21 -3.66 -24.00
CA THR A 87 15.86 -2.26 -24.24
C THR A 87 15.65 -1.50 -22.92
N LEU A 88 15.08 -2.14 -21.90
CA LEU A 88 14.93 -1.55 -20.58
C LEU A 88 16.28 -1.41 -19.83
N GLU A 89 17.25 -2.27 -20.11
CA GLU A 89 18.62 -2.17 -19.58
C GLU A 89 19.40 -1.04 -20.25
N GLU A 90 19.31 -0.91 -21.56
CA GLU A 90 19.90 0.20 -22.33
C GLU A 90 19.36 1.57 -21.89
N LEU A 91 18.07 1.62 -21.54
CA LEU A 91 17.42 2.82 -20.99
C LEU A 91 17.69 3.03 -19.49
N ASN A 92 18.53 2.20 -18.85
CA ASN A 92 18.83 2.23 -17.41
C ASN A 92 17.60 2.13 -16.50
N ILE A 93 16.50 1.56 -16.98
CA ILE A 93 15.27 1.34 -16.19
C ILE A 93 15.41 0.07 -15.35
N ILE A 94 16.03 -0.96 -15.92
CA ILE A 94 16.38 -2.21 -15.23
C ILE A 94 17.90 -2.28 -15.16
N LYS A 95 18.45 -2.67 -14.00
CA LYS A 95 19.88 -2.95 -13.92
C LYS A 95 20.16 -4.24 -14.69
N GLY A 96 21.00 -4.15 -15.71
CA GLY A 96 21.60 -5.33 -16.32
C GLY A 96 22.23 -6.18 -15.22
N THR A 97 22.06 -7.49 -15.31
CA THR A 97 22.71 -8.44 -14.41
C THR A 97 24.21 -8.30 -14.57
N LEU A 98 24.83 -7.39 -13.84
CA LEU A 98 26.15 -7.61 -13.28
C LEU A 98 25.95 -8.78 -12.32
N VAL A 99 26.03 -9.98 -12.88
CA VAL A 99 26.17 -11.21 -12.11
C VAL A 99 27.25 -10.91 -11.08
N GLY A 100 26.84 -10.96 -9.80
CA GLY A 100 27.78 -10.85 -8.70
C GLY A 100 28.90 -11.85 -8.97
N ARG A 101 30.12 -11.33 -8.99
CA ARG A 101 31.33 -12.12 -8.73
C ARG A 101 31.28 -12.56 -7.27
N ASP A 102 30.36 -13.46 -6.94
CA ASP A 102 30.24 -14.08 -5.63
C ASP A 102 30.05 -15.58 -5.86
N GLY A 103 31.18 -16.26 -6.06
CA GLY A 103 31.21 -17.71 -6.31
C GLY A 103 32.63 -18.23 -6.46
N ASP A 104 33.20 -18.64 -5.31
CA ASP A 104 34.24 -19.66 -5.15
C ASP A 104 35.74 -19.28 -5.24
N GLY A 105 36.40 -19.34 -4.08
CA GLY A 105 37.66 -20.07 -3.92
C GLY A 105 38.96 -19.48 -4.49
N SER A 106 39.63 -18.58 -3.76
CA SER A 106 41.06 -18.73 -3.42
C SER A 106 41.60 -17.52 -2.66
N ARG A 107 42.05 -17.79 -1.43
CA ARG A 107 43.06 -16.98 -0.75
C ARG A 107 44.33 -17.04 -1.58
N GLY A 108 44.70 -15.94 -2.25
CA GLY A 108 45.96 -15.82 -2.96
C GLY A 108 46.21 -14.37 -3.31
N GLY A 109 47.27 -13.80 -2.76
CA GLY A 109 47.60 -12.38 -2.88
C GLY A 109 48.05 -11.94 -4.26
N GLY A 110 48.28 -10.64 -4.38
CA GLY A 110 48.93 -10.02 -5.54
C GLY A 110 48.20 -8.76 -5.97
N GLY A 111 48.86 -7.62 -5.75
CA GLY A 111 48.37 -6.31 -6.19
C GLY A 111 48.49 -6.11 -7.70
N GLY A 112 48.15 -4.90 -8.14
CA GLY A 112 48.48 -4.42 -9.47
C GLY A 112 47.32 -3.67 -10.12
N GLY A 113 47.58 -2.42 -10.51
CA GLY A 113 46.60 -1.47 -11.01
C GLY A 113 45.97 -1.81 -12.37
N GLY A 114 44.92 -1.08 -12.70
CA GLY A 114 44.30 -1.13 -14.02
C GLY A 114 42.99 -0.35 -14.04
N GLY A 115 43.06 0.97 -14.23
CA GLY A 115 41.87 1.81 -14.35
C GLY A 115 42.17 3.31 -14.42
N GLY A 116 43.30 3.68 -15.05
CA GLY A 116 43.58 5.05 -15.48
C GLY A 116 43.04 5.30 -16.89
N GLY A 117 42.62 6.54 -17.14
CA GLY A 117 42.09 7.04 -18.41
C GLY A 117 40.58 7.25 -18.33
N ILE A 118 40.01 8.45 -18.29
CA ILE A 118 40.40 9.71 -18.92
C ILE A 118 40.03 10.84 -17.95
N ARG A 119 41.02 11.53 -17.39
CA ARG A 119 40.83 12.81 -16.70
C ARG A 119 41.76 13.82 -17.36
N ASN A 120 41.20 15.00 -17.63
CA ASN A 120 41.82 16.23 -18.11
C ASN A 120 41.94 16.40 -19.63
N LEU A 121 41.07 17.23 -20.19
CA LEU A 121 41.39 18.30 -21.14
C LEU A 121 40.21 19.27 -21.15
N THR A 122 40.24 20.29 -20.29
CA THR A 122 39.54 21.59 -20.46
C THR A 122 39.84 22.49 -19.26
N VAL A 123 41.07 23.00 -19.21
CA VAL A 123 41.37 24.22 -18.45
C VAL A 123 41.97 25.21 -19.44
N GLY A 124 41.27 26.32 -19.66
CA GLY A 124 41.84 27.53 -20.26
C GLY A 124 41.66 27.67 -21.77
N ARG A 125 40.49 28.15 -22.20
CA ARG A 125 40.37 29.14 -23.28
C ARG A 125 38.99 29.81 -23.25
N GLY A 126 38.95 30.96 -22.60
CA GLY A 126 37.87 31.91 -22.82
C GLY A 126 38.00 32.59 -24.17
N ARG A 127 36.83 33.01 -24.68
CA ARG A 127 36.53 34.01 -25.73
C ARG A 127 36.14 33.51 -27.14
N ARG A 128 34.85 33.74 -27.40
CA ARG A 128 34.16 34.23 -28.62
C ARG A 128 33.51 33.21 -29.59
N LEU A 129 32.17 33.30 -29.57
CA LEU A 129 31.21 33.38 -30.70
C LEU A 129 31.12 32.23 -31.71
N ALA A 130 29.96 31.54 -31.70
CA ALA A 130 29.19 31.30 -32.91
C ALA A 130 27.71 31.06 -32.55
N SER A 131 26.85 31.91 -33.11
CA SER A 131 25.41 31.71 -33.24
C SER A 131 25.14 30.63 -34.29
N SER A 132 24.44 29.56 -33.92
CA SER A 132 23.74 28.70 -34.87
C SER A 132 22.36 28.38 -34.32
N SER A 133 21.38 28.81 -35.10
CA SER A 133 20.01 28.37 -35.13
C SER A 133 19.90 26.86 -35.36
N GLU A 134 18.70 26.34 -35.13
CA GLU A 134 18.27 24.96 -35.38
C GLU A 134 18.78 23.89 -34.42
N SER A 135 18.01 23.69 -33.35
CA SER A 135 17.56 22.33 -33.02
C SER A 135 16.12 22.38 -32.54
N ASP A 136 15.22 21.89 -33.38
CA ASP A 136 13.83 21.58 -33.05
C ASP A 136 13.81 20.53 -31.92
N GLY A 137 13.76 21.03 -30.69
CA GLY A 137 13.64 20.24 -29.49
C GLY A 137 12.23 19.67 -29.36
N ARG A 138 11.98 18.52 -29.99
CA ARG A 138 10.86 17.64 -29.62
C ARG A 138 11.08 17.19 -28.18
N SER A 139 10.40 17.85 -27.24
CA SER A 139 10.36 17.52 -25.82
C SER A 139 9.57 16.23 -25.60
N PHE A 140 10.23 15.10 -25.82
CA PHE A 140 9.65 13.78 -25.68
C PHE A 140 9.87 13.23 -24.26
N PHE A 141 9.40 13.94 -23.22
CA PHE A 141 9.15 13.40 -21.88
C PHE A 141 8.43 14.48 -21.04
N SER A 142 7.10 14.54 -21.15
CA SER A 142 6.28 15.16 -20.11
C SER A 142 6.23 14.20 -18.93
N HIS A 143 7.27 14.23 -18.09
CA HIS A 143 7.24 13.67 -16.74
C HIS A 143 7.59 14.84 -15.83
N PHE A 144 6.53 15.50 -15.35
CA PHE A 144 6.57 16.69 -14.50
C PHE A 144 7.51 17.77 -15.02
N LEU A 145 6.95 18.78 -15.69
CA LEU A 145 7.70 20.00 -15.92
C LEU A 145 8.31 20.43 -14.58
N THR A 146 9.62 20.67 -14.55
CA THR A 146 10.30 21.21 -13.37
C THR A 146 9.70 22.54 -12.90
N SER A 147 8.86 23.17 -13.74
CA SER A 147 8.03 24.33 -13.40
C SER A 147 6.82 24.00 -12.51
N GLU A 148 6.32 22.76 -12.50
CA GLU A 148 5.20 22.33 -11.62
C GLU A 148 5.70 21.85 -10.25
N TYR A 149 6.87 21.21 -10.19
CA TYR A 149 7.46 20.78 -8.92
C TYR A 149 8.21 21.92 -8.24
N ASN A 150 7.46 22.81 -7.59
CA ASN A 150 8.02 23.91 -6.82
C ASN A 150 8.70 23.38 -5.54
N ARG A 151 10.03 23.22 -5.58
CA ARG A 151 10.86 22.87 -4.40
C ARG A 151 11.00 24.01 -3.40
N LYS A 152 10.48 25.21 -3.68
CA LYS A 152 10.53 26.30 -2.71
C LYS A 152 9.70 25.90 -1.48
N PRO A 153 10.16 26.22 -0.27
CA PRO A 153 9.41 25.93 0.94
C PRO A 153 8.06 26.63 0.84
N ASP A 154 6.97 25.85 0.86
CA ASP A 154 5.62 26.39 0.79
C ASP A 154 5.40 27.39 1.94
N THR A 155 5.11 28.63 1.58
CA THR A 155 4.85 29.73 2.50
C THR A 155 3.53 29.54 3.25
N ASN A 156 2.60 28.79 2.66
CA ASN A 156 1.31 28.45 3.24
C ASN A 156 1.28 27.08 3.93
N ALA A 157 2.42 26.40 4.05
CA ALA A 157 2.50 25.09 4.66
C ALA A 157 1.88 25.09 6.07
N THR A 158 1.03 24.09 6.34
CA THR A 158 0.23 24.01 7.56
C THR A 158 1.06 24.16 8.83
N PHE A 159 2.27 23.60 8.87
CA PHE A 159 3.17 23.68 10.04
C PHE A 159 3.58 25.10 10.45
N ARG A 160 3.51 26.07 9.53
CA ARG A 160 3.77 27.49 9.81
C ARG A 160 2.63 28.17 10.56
N LYS A 161 1.40 27.66 10.41
CA LYS A 161 0.17 28.22 11.02
C LYS A 161 -0.24 27.49 12.30
N LEU A 162 0.44 26.39 12.66
CA LEU A 162 0.14 25.64 13.88
C LEU A 162 0.66 26.35 15.13
N THR A 163 -0.25 26.65 16.05
CA THR A 163 0.12 27.09 17.40
C THR A 163 0.84 25.96 18.15
N PRO A 164 1.67 26.27 19.17
CA PRO A 164 2.31 25.24 19.99
C PRO A 164 1.31 24.25 20.59
N GLN A 165 0.15 24.73 21.03
CA GLN A 165 -0.93 23.90 21.57
C GLN A 165 -1.48 22.93 20.52
N MET A 166 -1.75 23.40 19.30
CA MET A 166 -2.21 22.51 18.22
C MET A 166 -1.15 21.46 17.85
N LYS A 167 0.14 21.79 17.92
CA LYS A 167 1.21 20.80 17.68
C LYS A 167 1.22 19.69 18.72
N VAL A 168 0.98 20.02 19.99
CA VAL A 168 0.88 19.05 21.08
C VAL A 168 -0.35 18.16 20.87
N GLN A 169 -1.50 18.76 20.59
CA GLN A 169 -2.75 18.03 20.34
C GLN A 169 -2.62 17.05 19.15
N ILE A 170 -2.08 17.51 18.02
CA ILE A 170 -1.83 16.66 16.85
C ILE A 170 -0.87 15.51 17.20
N ARG A 171 0.14 15.76 18.04
CA ARG A 171 1.08 14.72 18.46
C ARG A 171 0.41 13.66 19.34
N GLU A 172 -0.41 14.08 20.30
CA GLU A 172 -1.16 13.19 21.20
C GLU A 172 -2.16 12.33 20.42
N GLU A 173 -2.90 12.95 19.51
CA GLU A 173 -3.86 12.28 18.63
C GLU A 173 -3.16 11.24 17.75
N LEU A 174 -2.07 11.61 17.08
CA LEU A 174 -1.29 10.69 16.24
C LEU A 174 -0.67 9.54 17.05
N ASN A 175 -0.23 9.79 18.28
CA ASN A 175 0.31 8.74 19.15
C ASN A 175 -0.80 7.79 19.62
N THR A 176 -1.97 8.32 19.94
CA THR A 176 -3.14 7.54 20.34
C THR A 176 -3.60 6.62 19.20
N TYR A 177 -3.69 7.14 17.97
CA TYR A 177 -4.04 6.38 16.79
C TYR A 177 -3.03 5.26 16.51
N LYS A 178 -1.74 5.57 16.56
CA LYS A 178 -0.67 4.58 16.35
C LYS A 178 -0.66 3.47 17.40
N LYS A 179 -1.08 3.76 18.64
CA LYS A 179 -1.10 2.79 19.73
C LYS A 179 -2.34 1.88 19.70
N HIS A 180 -3.51 2.42 19.37
CA HIS A 180 -4.77 1.71 19.55
C HIS A 180 -5.45 1.28 18.24
N GLU A 181 -5.25 2.03 17.15
CA GLU A 181 -5.99 1.83 15.90
C GLU A 181 -5.14 1.31 14.75
N MET A 182 -3.81 1.46 14.82
CA MET A 182 -2.94 0.91 13.80
C MET A 182 -2.79 -0.61 13.94
N PRO A 183 -3.22 -1.40 12.94
CA PRO A 183 -3.01 -2.83 12.96
C PRO A 183 -1.53 -3.12 12.73
N VAL A 184 -0.83 -3.48 13.80
CA VAL A 184 0.54 -3.99 13.74
C VAL A 184 0.46 -5.51 13.90
N HIS A 185 1.10 -6.26 12.99
CA HIS A 185 1.23 -7.70 13.16
C HIS A 185 1.93 -8.01 14.50
N GLU A 186 1.43 -9.00 15.25
CA GLU A 186 1.93 -9.34 16.59
C GLU A 186 3.45 -9.55 16.64
N GLN A 187 4.00 -10.14 15.58
CA GLN A 187 5.45 -10.41 15.43
C GLN A 187 6.30 -9.13 15.27
N SER A 188 5.70 -8.01 14.87
CA SER A 188 6.36 -6.72 14.65
C SER A 188 6.20 -5.75 15.83
N LEU A 189 5.33 -6.05 16.81
CA LEU A 189 5.12 -5.21 18.00
C LEU A 189 6.41 -4.93 18.76
N ARG A 190 7.28 -5.94 18.89
CA ARG A 190 8.61 -5.85 19.51
C ARG A 190 9.55 -4.82 18.85
N ASN A 191 9.27 -4.41 17.62
CA ASN A 191 10.06 -3.44 16.86
C ASN A 191 9.42 -2.05 16.85
N THR A 192 8.29 -1.87 17.54
CA THR A 192 7.61 -0.59 17.65
C THR A 192 7.82 0.02 19.03
N CYS A 193 7.96 1.34 19.10
CA CYS A 193 8.12 2.05 20.37
C CYS A 193 6.78 2.36 21.07
N PHE A 194 5.68 1.71 20.65
CA PHE A 194 4.34 1.90 21.22
C PHE A 194 4.25 1.13 22.55
N HIS A 195 4.70 1.75 23.64
CA HIS A 195 4.53 1.24 25.01
C HIS A 195 3.40 1.98 25.72
#